data_AF-A0A0N8W393-F1
#
_entry.id   AF-A0A0N8W393-F1
#
_cell.length_a   1.000
_cell.length_b   1.000
_cell.length_c   1.000
_cell.angle_alpha   90.00
_cell.angle_beta   90.00
_cell.angle_gamma   90.00
#
_symmetry.space_group_name_H-M   'P 1'
#
loop_
_entity.id
_entity.type
_entity.pdbx_description
1 polymer ?
#
loop_
_entity_poly.entity_id
_entity_poly.type
_entity_poly.pdbx_seq_one_letter_code
_entity_poly.pdbx_strand_id
1 'polypeptide(L)'
;MSSKHLHHASKEMKKIRTWLEKLDLDDSTLEQIHSLLQERKGDVEQILKRMRGEGQEQRALLADERELLQKICDALHTGTSLIGDIRDELNDLIGETVEITVNFGLVTGTVRAVRIDYVVLEDALGRFVYLPFTNIQAVALLD
;
A
#
# COMPACT_ATOMS: atom_id res chain seq x y z
N MET A 1 -17.09 -33.78 -61.34
CA MET A 1 -17.78 -33.19 -60.17
C MET A 1 -19.27 -33.40 -60.34
N SER A 2 -19.94 -34.02 -59.35
CA SER A 2 -21.30 -34.54 -59.50
C SER A 2 -22.37 -33.43 -59.51
N SER A 3 -23.27 -33.47 -60.49
CA SER A 3 -24.37 -32.51 -60.74
C SER A 3 -25.22 -32.16 -59.48
N LYS A 4 -25.30 -33.10 -58.53
CA LYS A 4 -25.99 -32.92 -57.24
C LYS A 4 -25.40 -31.80 -56.38
N HIS A 5 -24.07 -31.61 -56.40
CA HIS A 5 -23.42 -30.56 -55.61
C HIS A 5 -23.64 -29.17 -56.21
N LEU A 6 -23.68 -29.05 -57.54
CA LEU A 6 -24.00 -27.80 -58.23
C LEU A 6 -25.45 -27.38 -57.98
N HIS A 7 -26.37 -28.35 -57.98
CA HIS A 7 -27.78 -28.08 -57.69
C HIS A 7 -28.00 -27.65 -56.23
N HIS A 8 -27.29 -28.27 -55.29
CA HIS A 8 -27.33 -27.86 -53.88
C HIS A 8 -26.76 -26.45 -53.67
N ALA A 9 -25.61 -26.13 -54.26
CA ALA A 9 -25.03 -24.80 -54.23
C ALA A 9 -25.99 -23.73 -54.80
N SER A 10 -26.66 -24.03 -55.92
CA SER A 10 -27.65 -23.12 -56.51
C SER A 10 -28.85 -22.85 -55.60
N LYS A 11 -29.30 -23.86 -54.83
CA LYS A 11 -30.39 -23.71 -53.85
C LYS A 11 -29.97 -22.84 -52.65
N GLU A 12 -28.76 -23.02 -52.14
CA GLU A 12 -28.23 -22.19 -51.05
C GLU A 12 -28.00 -20.75 -51.50
N MET A 13 -27.49 -20.52 -52.71
CA MET A 13 -27.36 -19.17 -53.28
C MET A 13 -28.72 -18.47 -53.44
N LYS A 14 -29.79 -19.18 -53.79
CA LYS A 14 -31.15 -18.61 -53.81
C LYS A 14 -31.63 -18.23 -52.41
N LYS A 15 -31.38 -19.05 -51.39
CA LYS A 15 -31.74 -18.72 -50.00
C LYS A 15 -31.01 -17.49 -49.51
N ILE A 16 -29.69 -17.41 -49.77
CA ILE A 16 -28.86 -16.25 -49.40
C ILE A 16 -29.39 -14.98 -50.09
N ARG A 17 -29.73 -15.06 -51.38
CA ARG A 17 -30.35 -13.94 -52.09
C ARG A 17 -31.67 -13.49 -51.43
N THR A 18 -32.56 -14.42 -51.12
CA THR A 18 -33.83 -14.10 -50.43
C THR A 18 -33.61 -13.55 -49.03
N TRP A 19 -32.55 -13.95 -48.33
CA TRP A 19 -32.20 -13.40 -47.02
C TRP A 19 -31.66 -11.98 -47.15
N LEU A 20 -30.85 -11.69 -48.16
CA LEU A 20 -30.37 -10.34 -48.48
C LEU A 20 -31.51 -9.42 -48.91
N GLU A 21 -32.46 -9.90 -49.71
CA GLU A 21 -33.68 -9.16 -50.08
C GLU A 21 -34.62 -8.90 -48.89
N LYS A 22 -34.62 -9.77 -47.87
CA LYS A 22 -35.38 -9.56 -46.63
C LYS A 22 -34.69 -8.62 -45.64
N LEU A 23 -33.36 -8.57 -45.70
CA LEU A 23 -32.53 -7.62 -44.97
C LEU A 23 -32.50 -6.30 -45.74
N ASP A 24 -33.66 -5.70 -46.03
CA ASP A 24 -33.84 -4.42 -46.75
C ASP A 24 -33.23 -3.24 -45.95
N LEU A 25 -31.93 -3.34 -45.70
CA LEU A 25 -31.04 -2.36 -45.18
C LEU A 25 -30.62 -1.57 -46.40
N ASP A 26 -31.35 -0.51 -46.67
CA ASP A 26 -30.96 0.44 -47.68
C ASP A 26 -29.58 1.03 -47.35
N ASP A 27 -28.85 1.50 -48.36
CA ASP A 27 -27.51 2.08 -48.19
C ASP A 27 -27.50 3.23 -47.17
N SER A 28 -28.62 3.95 -46.96
CA SER A 28 -28.70 4.98 -45.92
C SER A 28 -28.65 4.39 -44.51
N THR A 29 -29.29 3.25 -44.28
CA THR A 29 -29.21 2.55 -42.99
C THR A 29 -27.79 2.03 -42.72
N LEU A 30 -27.10 1.53 -43.74
CA LEU A 30 -25.70 1.12 -43.61
C LEU A 30 -24.77 2.30 -43.31
N GLU A 31 -24.95 3.44 -43.98
CA GLU A 31 -24.16 4.66 -43.72
C GLU A 31 -24.45 5.26 -42.34
N GLN A 32 -25.69 5.19 -41.86
CA GLN A 32 -26.04 5.60 -40.49
C GLN A 32 -25.36 4.70 -39.45
N ILE A 33 -25.39 3.38 -39.64
CA ILE A 33 -24.68 2.43 -38.76
C ILE A 33 -23.18 2.70 -38.78
N HIS A 34 -22.60 2.93 -39.97
CA HIS A 34 -21.18 3.25 -40.09
C HIS A 34 -20.83 4.55 -39.37
N SER A 35 -21.65 5.60 -39.52
CA SER A 35 -21.47 6.89 -38.84
C SER A 35 -21.53 6.73 -37.31
N LEU A 36 -22.52 6.00 -36.79
CA LEU A 36 -22.65 5.71 -35.36
C LEU A 36 -21.47 4.89 -34.81
N LEU A 37 -20.92 3.97 -35.61
CA LEU A 37 -19.74 3.20 -35.23
C LEU A 37 -18.48 4.06 -35.20
N GLN A 38 -18.30 4.99 -36.14
CA GLN A 38 -17.16 5.92 -36.15
C GLN A 38 -17.23 6.90 -34.97
N GLU A 39 -18.42 7.42 -34.67
CA GLU A 39 -18.64 8.30 -33.51
C GLU A 39 -18.32 7.56 -32.21
N ARG A 40 -18.91 6.38 -32.00
CA ARG A 40 -18.61 5.55 -30.82
C ARG A 40 -17.14 5.17 -30.69
N LYS A 41 -16.46 4.91 -31.80
CA LYS A 41 -15.02 4.66 -31.81
C LYS A 41 -14.24 5.89 -31.31
N GLY A 42 -14.62 7.08 -31.77
CA GLY A 42 -14.05 8.35 -31.29
C GLY A 42 -14.24 8.55 -29.79
N ASP A 43 -15.43 8.28 -29.28
CA ASP A 43 -15.74 8.39 -27.85
C ASP A 43 -14.90 7.43 -27.00
N VAL A 44 -14.80 6.17 -27.42
CA VAL A 44 -13.98 5.16 -26.73
C VAL A 44 -12.50 5.57 -26.72
N GLU A 45 -11.98 6.09 -27.83
CA GLU A 45 -10.61 6.59 -27.90
C GLU A 45 -10.37 7.78 -26.95
N GLN A 46 -11.34 8.70 -26.82
CA GLN A 46 -11.24 9.81 -25.86
C GLN A 46 -11.28 9.32 -24.41
N ILE A 47 -12.15 8.39 -24.08
CA ILE A 47 -12.24 7.79 -22.73
C ILE A 47 -10.92 7.10 -22.37
N LEU A 48 -10.36 6.31 -23.28
CA LEU A 48 -9.07 5.63 -23.06
C LEU A 48 -7.91 6.62 -22.85
N LYS A 49 -7.89 7.74 -23.58
CA LYS A 49 -6.90 8.81 -23.36
C LYS A 49 -7.03 9.42 -21.97
N ARG A 50 -8.25 9.71 -21.53
CA ARG A 50 -8.51 10.27 -20.20
C ARG A 50 -8.08 9.32 -19.09
N MET A 51 -8.51 8.05 -19.14
CA MET A 51 -8.14 7.03 -18.15
C MET A 51 -6.63 6.82 -18.06
N ARG A 52 -5.93 6.90 -19.20
CA ARG A 52 -4.46 6.83 -19.22
C ARG A 52 -3.84 8.02 -18.49
N GLY A 53 -4.32 9.23 -18.74
CA GLY A 53 -3.85 10.45 -18.06
C GLY A 53 -4.06 10.38 -16.56
N GLU A 54 -5.29 10.07 -16.12
CA GLU A 54 -5.63 9.89 -14.70
C GLU A 54 -4.75 8.81 -14.04
N GLY A 55 -4.51 7.69 -14.72
CA GLY A 55 -3.62 6.64 -14.22
C GLY A 55 -2.14 7.06 -14.15
N GLN A 56 -1.69 8.02 -14.96
CA GLN A 56 -0.35 8.59 -14.86
C GLN A 56 -0.24 9.55 -13.67
N GLU A 57 -1.25 10.38 -13.44
CA GLU A 57 -1.32 11.29 -12.28
C GLU A 57 -1.34 10.51 -10.95
N GLN A 58 -2.15 9.45 -10.86
CA GLN A 58 -2.18 8.57 -9.69
C GLN A 58 -0.81 7.94 -9.40
N ARG A 59 -0.07 7.53 -10.43
CA ARG A 59 1.28 6.97 -10.27
C ARG A 59 2.29 8.01 -9.78
N ALA A 60 2.15 9.26 -10.20
CA ALA A 60 2.99 10.35 -9.72
C ALA A 60 2.74 10.61 -8.23
N LEU A 61 1.48 10.73 -7.82
CA LEU A 61 1.10 10.91 -6.41
C LEU A 61 1.64 9.77 -5.52
N LEU A 62 1.47 8.51 -5.93
CA LEU A 62 2.01 7.37 -5.20
C LEU A 62 3.54 7.36 -5.11
N ALA A 63 4.24 7.95 -6.08
CA ALA A 63 5.69 8.08 -6.02
C ALA A 63 6.11 9.12 -4.97
N ASP A 64 5.41 10.27 -4.93
CA ASP A 64 5.64 11.34 -3.95
C ASP A 64 5.33 10.86 -2.52
N GLU A 65 4.23 10.13 -2.32
CA GLU A 65 3.89 9.51 -1.03
C GLU A 65 4.95 8.51 -0.59
N ARG A 66 5.48 7.69 -1.51
CA ARG A 66 6.55 6.74 -1.20
C ARG A 66 7.83 7.47 -0.80
N GLU A 67 8.18 8.57 -1.45
CA GLU A 67 9.33 9.38 -1.08
C GLU A 67 9.16 9.99 0.32
N LEU A 68 7.97 10.52 0.61
CA LEU A 68 7.67 11.09 1.93
C LEU A 68 7.73 10.03 3.03
N LEU A 69 7.16 8.85 2.79
CA LEU A 69 7.26 7.71 3.71
C LEU A 69 8.71 7.27 3.91
N GLN A 70 9.51 7.23 2.84
CA GLN A 70 10.94 6.91 2.96
C GLN A 70 11.67 7.95 3.82
N LYS A 71 11.40 9.25 3.62
CA LYS A 71 11.98 10.31 4.47
C LYS A 71 11.56 10.17 5.93
N ILE A 72 10.31 9.79 6.20
CA ILE A 72 9.85 9.52 7.58
C ILE A 72 10.56 8.30 8.14
N CYS A 73 10.69 7.21 7.38
CA CYS A 73 11.44 6.03 7.82
C CYS A 73 12.91 6.36 8.11
N ASP A 74 13.56 7.13 7.24
CA ASP A 74 14.94 7.56 7.42
C ASP A 74 15.07 8.49 8.64
N ALA A 75 14.12 9.42 8.83
CA ALA A 75 14.07 10.29 10.00
C ALA A 75 13.81 9.53 11.31
N LEU A 76 12.96 8.50 11.30
CA LEU A 76 12.75 7.62 12.46
C LEU A 76 13.98 6.74 12.71
N HIS A 77 14.65 6.28 11.66
CA HIS A 77 15.86 5.48 11.79
C HIS A 77 17.05 6.32 12.30
N THR A 78 17.14 7.58 11.88
CA THR A 78 18.17 8.52 12.33
C THR A 78 17.83 9.20 13.65
N GLY A 79 16.54 9.35 13.96
CA GLY A 79 16.04 10.05 15.14
C GLY A 79 15.51 9.15 16.25
N THR A 80 15.66 7.82 16.16
CA THR A 80 15.15 6.94 17.21
C THR A 80 15.97 5.67 17.34
N SER A 81 17.02 5.76 18.14
CA SER A 81 17.26 4.71 19.12
C SER A 81 16.94 5.28 20.50
N LEU A 82 15.67 5.64 20.76
CA LEU A 82 15.21 5.98 22.12
C LEU A 82 15.63 4.90 23.13
N ILE A 83 15.69 3.63 22.69
CA ILE A 83 16.19 2.51 23.50
C ILE A 83 17.72 2.57 23.65
N GLY A 84 18.47 2.99 22.62
CA GLY A 84 19.91 3.22 22.70
C GLY A 84 20.25 4.35 23.67
N ASP A 85 19.58 5.49 23.52
CA ASP A 85 19.80 6.67 24.36
C ASP A 85 19.46 6.38 25.83
N ILE A 86 18.31 5.74 26.11
CA ILE A 86 17.92 5.35 27.48
C ILE A 86 18.86 4.28 28.05
N ARG A 87 19.34 3.34 27.22
CA ARG A 87 20.28 2.31 27.67
C ARG A 87 21.63 2.91 28.02
N ASP A 88 22.12 3.83 27.19
CA ASP A 88 23.40 4.50 27.41
C ASP A 88 23.31 5.42 28.64
N GLU A 89 22.21 6.16 28.80
CA GLU A 89 21.94 6.96 29.99
C GLU A 89 21.85 6.08 31.26
N LEU A 90 21.15 4.95 31.22
CA LEU A 90 21.10 4.02 32.36
C LEU A 90 22.43 3.31 32.64
N ASN A 91 23.29 3.13 31.62
CA ASN A 91 24.64 2.59 31.83
C ASN A 91 25.50 3.55 32.65
N ASP A 92 25.36 4.86 32.41
CA ASP A 92 26.07 5.89 33.15
C ASP A 92 25.57 6.02 34.60
N LEU A 93 24.36 5.55 34.89
CA LEU A 93 23.73 5.58 36.21
C LEU A 93 23.94 4.29 37.04
N ILE A 94 24.80 3.36 36.61
CA ILE A 94 25.06 2.14 37.40
C ILE A 94 25.65 2.50 38.76
N GLY A 95 24.96 2.09 39.83
CA GLY A 95 25.30 2.40 41.22
C GLY A 95 24.50 3.56 41.81
N GLU A 96 23.81 4.33 40.97
CA GLU A 96 23.00 5.48 41.37
C GLU A 96 21.54 5.07 41.65
N THR A 97 20.87 5.85 42.51
CA THR A 97 19.45 5.67 42.81
C THR A 97 18.62 6.45 41.81
N VAL A 98 17.70 5.77 41.14
CA VAL A 98 16.86 6.35 40.09
C VAL A 98 15.38 6.13 40.39
N GLU A 99 14.57 7.03 39.86
CA GLU A 99 13.13 6.87 39.72
C GLU A 99 12.79 6.63 38.24
N ILE A 100 12.17 5.49 37.94
CA ILE A 100 11.76 5.11 36.60
C ILE A 100 10.24 5.14 36.51
N THR A 101 9.72 5.94 35.58
CA THR A 101 8.31 5.94 35.23
C THR A 101 8.04 4.81 34.25
N VAL A 102 7.17 3.87 34.63
CA VAL A 102 6.71 2.79 33.76
C VAL A 102 5.21 2.82 33.55
N ASN A 103 4.72 2.07 32.57
CA ASN A 103 3.30 1.99 32.19
C ASN A 103 2.33 1.69 33.36
N PHE A 104 2.82 1.12 34.46
CA PHE A 104 2.01 0.66 35.59
C PHE A 104 2.35 1.35 36.92
N GLY A 105 3.17 2.41 36.90
CA GLY A 105 3.53 3.17 38.10
C GLY A 105 4.99 3.63 38.12
N LEU A 106 5.40 4.19 39.27
CA LEU A 106 6.79 4.58 39.53
C LEU A 106 7.55 3.42 40.16
N VAL A 107 8.80 3.23 39.74
CA VAL A 107 9.73 2.27 40.34
C VAL A 107 10.99 3.00 40.75
N THR A 108 11.31 2.94 42.05
CA THR A 108 12.52 3.54 42.61
C THR A 108 13.51 2.45 43.02
N GLY A 109 14.78 2.62 42.69
CA GLY A 109 15.83 1.71 43.12
C GLY A 109 17.20 2.07 42.58
N THR A 110 18.23 1.41 43.09
CA THR A 110 19.60 1.58 42.65
C THR A 110 19.87 0.77 41.39
N VAL A 111 20.42 1.38 40.34
CA VAL A 111 20.76 0.65 39.11
C VAL A 111 21.91 -0.31 39.38
N ARG A 112 21.69 -1.61 39.15
CA ARG A 112 22.71 -2.65 39.37
C ARG A 112 23.30 -3.19 38.09
N ALA A 113 22.50 -3.22 37.04
CA ALA A 113 22.91 -3.78 35.78
C ALA A 113 22.00 -3.30 34.66
N VAL A 114 22.60 -3.01 33.53
CA VAL A 114 21.89 -2.76 32.28
C VAL A 114 22.19 -3.96 31.37
N ARG A 115 21.14 -4.51 30.76
CA ARG A 115 21.21 -5.60 29.79
C ARG A 115 20.78 -5.09 28.42
N ILE A 116 20.73 -5.98 27.44
CA ILE A 116 20.41 -5.59 26.07
C ILE A 116 18.94 -5.15 25.92
N ASP A 117 18.06 -5.69 26.76
CA ASP A 117 16.60 -5.57 26.65
C ASP A 117 15.92 -5.12 27.96
N TYR A 118 16.63 -5.09 29.09
CA TYR A 118 16.11 -4.65 30.39
C TYR A 118 17.17 -4.03 31.29
N VAL A 119 16.73 -3.30 32.32
CA VAL A 119 17.55 -2.81 33.45
C VAL A 119 17.18 -3.55 34.74
N VAL A 120 18.17 -3.73 35.61
CA VAL A 120 18.01 -4.31 36.95
C VAL A 120 18.19 -3.21 37.98
N LEU A 121 17.15 -3.00 38.80
CA LEU A 121 17.19 -2.13 39.97
C LEU A 121 17.23 -2.98 41.24
N GLU A 122 17.90 -2.50 42.28
CA GLU A 122 17.75 -3.00 43.65
C GLU A 122 16.90 -2.01 44.44
N ASP A 123 15.79 -2.46 45.00
CA ASP A 123 14.93 -1.63 45.83
C ASP A 123 15.49 -1.46 47.26
N ALA A 124 14.86 -0.59 48.06
CA ALA A 124 15.28 -0.32 49.44
C ALA A 124 15.21 -1.54 50.38
N LEU A 125 14.55 -2.64 49.96
CA LEU A 125 14.45 -3.89 50.69
C LEU A 125 15.49 -4.93 50.22
N GLY A 126 16.40 -4.55 49.31
CA GLY A 126 17.41 -5.43 48.73
C GLY A 126 16.84 -6.42 47.70
N ARG A 127 15.66 -6.15 47.14
CA ARG A 127 15.04 -7.00 46.10
C ARG A 127 15.41 -6.49 44.72
N PHE A 128 15.68 -7.42 43.82
CA PHE A 128 15.96 -7.08 42.42
C PHE A 128 14.67 -6.96 41.61
N VAL A 129 14.53 -5.85 40.91
CA VAL A 129 13.43 -5.53 40.00
C VAL A 129 13.97 -5.47 38.58
N TYR A 130 13.34 -6.22 37.67
CA TYR A 130 13.73 -6.32 36.26
C TYR A 130 12.75 -5.53 35.41
N LEU A 131 13.23 -4.49 34.72
CA LEU A 131 12.40 -3.58 33.94
C LEU A 131 12.79 -3.63 32.46
N PRO A 132 11.95 -4.21 31.58
CA PRO A 132 12.14 -4.14 30.14
C PRO A 132 12.13 -2.70 29.65
N PHE A 133 13.05 -2.33 28.74
CA PHE A 133 13.09 -0.96 28.19
C PHE A 133 11.79 -0.56 27.49
N THR A 134 11.06 -1.53 26.94
CA THR A 134 9.76 -1.31 26.29
C THR A 134 8.69 -0.74 27.23
N ASN A 135 8.88 -0.86 28.54
CA ASN A 135 7.94 -0.37 29.56
C ASN A 135 8.37 0.95 30.19
N ILE A 136 9.58 1.45 29.89
CA ILE A 136 10.14 2.68 30.45
C ILE A 136 9.65 3.87 29.65
N GLN A 137 9.09 4.85 30.34
CA GLN A 137 8.63 6.11 29.76
C GLN A 137 9.58 7.26 30.06
N ALA A 138 10.19 7.26 31.24
CA ALA A 138 11.15 8.27 31.69
C ALA A 138 12.04 7.73 32.82
N VAL A 139 13.24 8.30 32.95
CA VAL A 139 14.20 8.04 34.03
C VAL A 139 14.57 9.38 34.68
N ALA A 140 14.64 9.40 36.00
CA ALA A 140 15.12 10.55 36.77
C ALA A 140 16.14 10.08 37.82
N LEU A 141 17.25 10.81 37.94
CA LEU A 141 18.23 10.62 39.00
C LEU A 141 17.69 11.17 40.31
N LEU A 142 17.85 10.42 41.41
CA LEU A 142 17.54 10.87 42.75
C LEU A 142 18.86 11.14 43.50
N ASP A 143 19.18 12.43 43.67
CA ASP A 143 20.29 12.93 44.49
C ASP A 143 20.05 12.72 46.00
#